data_AF-A0A924W9L8-F1
#
_entry.id   AF-A0A924W9L8-F1
#
_cell.length_a   1.000
_cell.length_b   1.000
_cell.length_c   1.000
_cell.angle_alpha   90.00
_cell.angle_beta   90.00
_cell.angle_gamma   90.00
#
_symmetry.space_group_name_H-M   'P 1'
#
loop_
_entity.id
_entity.type
_entity.pdbx_description
1 polymer ?
#
loop_
_entity_poly.entity_id
_entity_poly.type
_entity_poly.pdbx_seq_one_letter_code
_entity_poly.pdbx_strand_id
1 'polypeptide(L)'
;MAATQQQRIIFGLKVKQFRQERGWNFEELGQRTGISISYLNEIEKGKKYPLLEYRKRLAEVLDVPYDFLISPELTKEFAPLGELLHSKFLNELPLDLFGIGMQPLVEIIANDPAKVNAFISALLEIARVYALREEHFYFAALRAYQELRDNYFEEIEHAASDFVRENHLPKNGGVSLAMLTDILAKQYDSTVIPNGLDDYEPLHWLRSVFNPNTRRILLNGQLNERQRSYQLAKELGFNVLGLKERPWASNFLRVNSFEEVLNNYKAAYFAVAILVNRESFVQDIGQFFAKDKWDAGGLLGIMEKYQASPEVLFQRFNVLTKDFGLDKVFFQRVVHDLDRDAFDMDKELHLNRRHQPHATGLGEHYCRRWLSISLLRDLQMQQLGNPNLQLVGIQRAVFVTTGEEYLCIAIAKPGYPTLGRNVSVTLGVLLDDHAKQRIQFWDDPAIPRRTVNVTCERCPLTDCAERAAPPKVVIRREERKRMEEMLRVLTN
;
A
#
# COMPACT_ATOMS: atom_id res chain seq x y z
N MET A 1 35.42 -8.79 -10.19
CA MET A 1 34.05 -8.37 -9.81
C MET A 1 33.37 -9.54 -9.13
N ALA A 2 32.59 -9.30 -8.06
CA ALA A 2 31.78 -10.34 -7.44
C ALA A 2 30.63 -10.72 -8.37
N ALA A 3 30.28 -12.01 -8.44
CA ALA A 3 29.16 -12.46 -9.26
C ALA A 3 27.83 -11.93 -8.69
N THR A 4 26.95 -11.45 -9.57
CA THR A 4 25.61 -11.01 -9.17
C THR A 4 24.80 -12.18 -8.61
N GLN A 5 23.76 -11.88 -7.83
CA GLN A 5 22.87 -12.92 -7.33
C GLN A 5 22.18 -13.68 -8.47
N GLN A 6 21.79 -12.97 -9.53
CA GLN A 6 21.24 -13.57 -10.74
C GLN A 6 22.22 -14.54 -11.42
N GLN A 7 23.50 -14.17 -11.55
CA GLN A 7 24.52 -15.06 -12.11
C GLN A 7 24.69 -16.35 -11.28
N ARG A 8 24.63 -16.23 -9.95
CA ARG A 8 24.68 -17.40 -9.05
C ARG A 8 23.48 -18.32 -9.24
N ILE A 9 22.29 -17.76 -9.36
CA ILE A 9 21.04 -18.51 -9.55
C ILE A 9 21.06 -19.25 -10.89
N ILE A 10 21.35 -18.54 -11.99
CA ILE A 10 21.38 -19.14 -13.34
C ILE A 10 22.42 -20.26 -13.41
N PHE A 11 23.61 -20.03 -12.85
CA PHE A 11 24.66 -21.05 -12.80
C PHE A 11 24.21 -22.29 -12.00
N GLY A 12 23.64 -22.09 -10.80
CA GLY A 12 23.15 -23.18 -9.96
C GLY A 12 22.06 -24.00 -10.63
N LEU A 13 21.13 -23.34 -11.32
CA LEU A 13 20.06 -23.98 -12.09
C LEU A 13 20.61 -24.85 -13.22
N LYS A 14 21.60 -24.36 -14.00
CA LYS A 14 22.25 -25.14 -15.06
C LYS A 14 22.93 -26.39 -14.50
N VAL A 15 23.69 -26.24 -13.42
CA VAL A 15 24.35 -27.38 -12.76
C VAL A 15 23.32 -28.42 -12.32
N LYS A 16 22.23 -27.99 -11.68
CA LYS A 16 21.15 -28.89 -11.25
C LYS A 16 20.48 -29.58 -12.43
N GLN A 17 20.14 -28.82 -13.49
CA GLN A 17 19.54 -29.34 -14.72
C GLN A 17 20.39 -30.47 -15.31
N PHE A 18 21.65 -30.18 -15.66
CA PHE A 18 22.50 -31.15 -16.35
C PHE A 18 22.91 -32.32 -15.47
N ARG A 19 22.92 -32.16 -14.14
CA ARG A 19 23.07 -33.26 -13.20
C ARG A 19 21.85 -34.19 -13.25
N GLN A 20 20.64 -33.62 -13.21
CA GLN A 20 19.38 -34.39 -13.22
C GLN A 20 19.14 -35.10 -14.55
N GLU A 21 19.43 -34.47 -15.69
CA GLU A 21 19.34 -35.10 -17.02
C GLU A 21 20.22 -36.35 -17.15
N ARG A 22 21.33 -36.40 -16.40
CA ARG A 22 22.23 -37.54 -16.35
C ARG A 22 21.86 -38.56 -15.27
N GLY A 23 20.78 -38.32 -14.53
CA GLY A 23 20.32 -39.17 -13.43
C GLY A 23 21.24 -39.14 -12.21
N TRP A 24 22.12 -38.15 -12.07
CA TRP A 24 23.13 -38.14 -11.03
C TRP A 24 22.62 -37.57 -9.71
N ASN A 25 22.97 -38.21 -8.59
CA ASN A 25 22.84 -37.62 -7.27
C ASN A 25 24.07 -36.75 -6.92
N PHE A 26 24.06 -36.10 -5.75
CA PHE A 26 25.17 -35.22 -5.35
C PHE A 26 26.49 -35.96 -5.11
N GLU A 27 26.44 -37.20 -4.64
CA GLU A 27 27.62 -38.01 -4.39
C GLU A 27 28.31 -38.38 -5.70
N GLU A 28 27.52 -38.78 -6.70
CA GLU A 28 27.98 -39.10 -8.05
C GLU A 28 28.57 -37.88 -8.78
N LEU A 29 27.95 -36.70 -8.65
CA LEU A 29 28.53 -35.47 -9.21
C LEU A 29 29.80 -35.07 -8.44
N GLY A 30 29.82 -35.23 -7.11
CA GLY A 30 30.97 -34.93 -6.27
C GLY A 30 32.19 -35.78 -6.60
N GLN A 31 32.00 -37.08 -6.79
CA GLN A 31 33.07 -38.01 -7.19
C GLN A 31 33.69 -37.63 -8.54
N ARG A 32 32.85 -37.25 -9.52
CA ARG A 32 33.34 -36.89 -10.87
C ARG A 32 34.03 -35.53 -10.91
N THR A 33 33.57 -34.57 -10.11
CA THR A 33 34.09 -33.18 -10.12
C THR A 33 35.20 -32.92 -9.10
N GLY A 34 35.34 -33.80 -8.10
CA GLY A 34 36.18 -33.57 -6.92
C GLY A 34 35.63 -32.46 -6.01
N ILE A 35 34.34 -32.11 -6.13
CA ILE A 35 33.69 -31.08 -5.34
C ILE A 35 32.91 -31.74 -4.20
N SER A 36 32.98 -31.18 -2.98
CA SER A 36 32.23 -31.72 -1.85
C SER A 36 30.72 -31.60 -2.07
N ILE A 37 29.97 -32.59 -1.60
CA ILE A 37 28.49 -32.64 -1.64
C ILE A 37 27.89 -31.35 -1.08
N SER A 38 28.40 -30.89 0.06
CA SER A 38 27.93 -29.64 0.69
C SER A 38 28.15 -28.42 -0.21
N TYR A 39 29.27 -28.35 -0.94
CA TYR A 39 29.54 -27.22 -1.80
C TYR A 39 28.70 -27.28 -3.09
N LEU A 40 28.51 -28.46 -3.67
CA LEU A 40 27.58 -28.67 -4.80
C LEU A 40 26.15 -28.23 -4.45
N ASN A 41 25.66 -28.59 -3.26
CA ASN A 41 24.34 -28.17 -2.79
C ASN A 41 24.24 -26.64 -2.68
N GLU A 42 25.27 -25.98 -2.16
CA GLU A 42 25.30 -24.51 -2.03
C GLU A 42 25.44 -23.79 -3.40
N ILE A 43 26.05 -24.45 -4.38
CA ILE A 43 26.10 -23.99 -5.78
C ILE A 43 24.72 -24.09 -6.43
N GLU A 44 24.07 -25.26 -6.34
CA GLU A 44 22.74 -25.47 -6.95
C GLU A 44 21.65 -24.60 -6.32
N LYS A 45 21.79 -24.24 -5.04
CA LYS A 45 20.92 -23.26 -4.36
C LYS A 45 21.24 -21.80 -4.70
N GLY A 46 22.22 -21.55 -5.56
CA GLY A 46 22.63 -20.19 -5.96
C GLY A 46 23.27 -19.38 -4.82
N LYS A 47 23.72 -20.01 -3.73
CA LYS A 47 24.37 -19.29 -2.62
C LYS A 47 25.83 -18.98 -2.91
N LYS A 48 26.52 -19.90 -3.59
CA LYS A 48 27.95 -19.78 -3.93
C LYS A 48 28.15 -19.72 -5.44
N TYR A 49 29.05 -18.82 -5.86
CA TYR A 49 29.60 -18.85 -7.21
C TYR A 49 30.96 -19.56 -7.16
N PRO A 50 31.13 -20.72 -7.79
CA PRO A 50 32.37 -21.48 -7.69
C PRO A 50 33.55 -20.71 -8.32
N LEU A 51 34.77 -20.99 -7.85
CA LEU A 51 36.00 -20.46 -8.47
C LEU A 51 36.15 -20.99 -9.90
N LEU A 52 36.97 -20.31 -10.70
CA LEU A 52 37.17 -20.62 -12.13
C LEU A 52 37.49 -22.09 -12.38
N GLU A 53 38.37 -22.68 -11.59
CA GLU A 53 38.74 -24.09 -11.68
C GLU A 53 37.57 -25.06 -11.49
N TYR A 54 36.66 -24.77 -10.56
CA TYR A 54 35.49 -25.59 -10.29
C TYR A 54 34.42 -25.39 -11.35
N ARG A 55 34.29 -24.18 -11.90
CA ARG A 55 33.39 -23.93 -13.04
C ARG A 55 33.83 -24.69 -14.29
N LYS A 56 35.13 -24.69 -14.60
CA LYS A 56 35.68 -25.47 -15.72
C LYS A 56 35.47 -26.97 -15.54
N ARG A 57 35.77 -27.50 -14.33
CA ARG A 57 35.52 -28.90 -14.00
C ARG A 57 34.04 -29.29 -14.09
N LEU A 58 33.13 -28.43 -13.61
CA LEU A 58 31.70 -28.64 -13.75
C LEU A 58 31.29 -28.68 -15.23
N ALA A 59 31.79 -27.76 -16.05
CA ALA A 59 31.51 -27.74 -17.49
C ALA A 59 31.99 -29.01 -18.21
N GLU A 60 33.21 -29.47 -17.90
CA GLU A 60 33.78 -30.70 -18.45
C GLU A 60 32.98 -31.94 -18.02
N VAL A 61 32.69 -32.10 -16.73
CA VAL A 61 31.98 -33.28 -16.20
C VAL A 61 30.52 -33.32 -16.66
N LEU A 62 29.87 -32.17 -16.73
CA LEU A 62 28.50 -32.05 -17.23
C LEU A 62 28.45 -32.00 -18.76
N ASP A 63 29.57 -32.12 -19.47
CA ASP A 63 29.66 -32.09 -20.94
C ASP A 63 28.87 -30.92 -21.56
N VAL A 64 29.15 -29.71 -21.06
CA VAL A 64 28.51 -28.46 -21.51
C VAL A 64 29.60 -27.43 -21.82
N PRO A 65 29.47 -26.63 -22.90
CA PRO A 65 30.43 -25.57 -23.16
C PRO A 65 30.59 -24.63 -21.97
N TYR A 66 31.83 -24.35 -21.56
CA TYR A 66 32.12 -23.48 -20.42
C TYR A 66 31.43 -22.11 -20.55
N ASP A 67 31.48 -21.52 -21.75
CA ASP A 67 30.86 -20.23 -22.04
C ASP A 67 29.35 -20.28 -21.85
N PHE A 68 28.69 -21.38 -22.25
CA PHE A 68 27.27 -21.58 -21.98
C PHE A 68 27.00 -21.74 -20.49
N LEU A 69 27.83 -22.48 -19.74
CA LEU A 69 27.59 -22.70 -18.31
C LEU A 69 27.60 -21.37 -17.51
N ILE A 70 28.41 -20.39 -17.93
CA ILE A 70 28.51 -19.07 -17.29
C ILE A 70 27.62 -18.00 -17.93
N SER A 71 26.99 -18.28 -19.07
CA SER A 71 26.13 -17.32 -19.78
C SER A 71 24.82 -17.09 -19.02
N PRO A 72 24.09 -15.99 -19.31
CA PRO A 72 22.72 -15.81 -18.82
C PRO A 72 21.69 -16.72 -19.52
N GLU A 73 22.05 -17.38 -20.62
CA GLU A 73 21.08 -18.13 -21.45
C GLU A 73 20.68 -19.44 -20.81
N LEU A 74 19.38 -19.73 -20.73
CA LEU A 74 18.86 -21.01 -20.25
C LEU A 74 18.46 -21.91 -21.42
N THR A 75 18.44 -23.23 -21.20
CA THR A 75 17.95 -24.19 -22.20
C THR A 75 16.46 -23.95 -22.50
N LYS A 76 15.92 -24.47 -23.62
CA LYS A 76 14.52 -24.22 -24.03
C LYS A 76 13.48 -24.50 -22.95
N GLU A 77 13.71 -25.51 -22.10
CA GLU A 77 12.83 -25.86 -20.98
C GLU A 77 12.81 -24.79 -19.87
N PHE A 78 13.91 -24.04 -19.73
CA PHE A 78 14.08 -22.97 -18.75
C PHE A 78 14.10 -21.57 -19.40
N ALA A 79 13.84 -21.44 -20.70
CA ALA A 79 13.84 -20.14 -21.39
C ALA A 79 12.81 -19.15 -20.81
N PRO A 80 11.57 -19.56 -20.47
CA PRO A 80 10.61 -18.69 -19.79
C PRO A 80 11.06 -18.23 -18.40
N LEU A 81 11.86 -19.07 -17.71
CA LEU A 81 12.49 -18.68 -16.44
C LEU A 81 13.60 -17.66 -16.66
N GLY A 82 14.36 -17.80 -17.75
CA GLY A 82 15.32 -16.78 -18.18
C GLY A 82 14.61 -15.45 -18.43
N GLU A 83 13.53 -15.47 -19.21
CA GLU A 83 12.68 -14.30 -19.43
C GLU A 83 12.17 -13.70 -18.13
N LEU A 84 11.76 -14.52 -17.14
CA LEU A 84 11.31 -14.05 -15.85
C LEU A 84 12.44 -13.45 -14.99
N LEU A 85 13.61 -14.09 -14.93
CA LEU A 85 14.79 -13.57 -14.21
C LEU A 85 15.35 -12.31 -14.86
N HIS A 86 15.21 -12.18 -16.17
CA HIS A 86 15.54 -10.98 -16.94
C HIS A 86 14.41 -9.95 -16.95
N SER A 87 13.20 -10.33 -16.55
CA SER A 87 12.08 -9.42 -16.45
C SER A 87 12.33 -8.44 -15.32
N LYS A 88 11.91 -7.19 -15.54
CA LYS A 88 11.91 -6.16 -14.50
C LYS A 88 11.12 -6.60 -13.26
N PHE A 89 10.07 -7.39 -13.46
CA PHE A 89 9.15 -7.87 -12.44
C PHE A 89 9.81 -8.54 -11.23
N LEU A 90 10.74 -9.50 -11.42
CA LEU A 90 11.39 -10.16 -10.28
C LEU A 90 12.41 -9.25 -9.57
N ASN A 91 13.10 -8.38 -10.31
CA ASN A 91 14.05 -7.44 -9.72
C ASN A 91 13.34 -6.31 -8.97
N GLU A 92 12.08 -6.02 -9.33
CA GLU A 92 11.25 -4.97 -8.74
C GLU A 92 10.30 -5.50 -7.65
N LEU A 93 10.25 -6.82 -7.47
CA LEU A 93 9.49 -7.50 -6.41
C LEU A 93 10.28 -7.48 -5.10
N PRO A 94 9.74 -6.92 -4.00
CA PRO A 94 10.48 -6.78 -2.76
C PRO A 94 10.41 -8.05 -1.91
N LEU A 95 10.86 -9.18 -2.48
CA LEU A 95 10.75 -10.50 -1.84
C LEU A 95 11.39 -10.53 -0.45
N ASP A 96 12.55 -9.90 -0.29
CA ASP A 96 13.25 -9.80 0.99
C ASP A 96 12.42 -9.07 2.06
N LEU A 97 11.67 -8.02 1.68
CA LEU A 97 10.78 -7.31 2.61
C LEU A 97 9.57 -8.15 3.04
N PHE A 98 9.17 -9.12 2.20
CA PHE A 98 8.16 -10.11 2.55
C PHE A 98 8.74 -11.32 3.31
N GLY A 99 10.02 -11.27 3.68
CA GLY A 99 10.71 -12.39 4.33
C GLY A 99 10.93 -13.59 3.41
N ILE A 100 10.79 -13.41 2.10
CA ILE A 100 10.99 -14.45 1.10
C ILE A 100 12.40 -14.28 0.54
N GLY A 101 13.34 -15.10 1.02
CA GLY A 101 14.63 -15.22 0.35
C GLY A 101 14.46 -15.77 -1.07
N MET A 102 15.36 -15.41 -1.97
CA MET A 102 15.35 -15.94 -3.35
C MET A 102 15.53 -17.47 -3.40
N GLN A 103 16.13 -18.09 -2.38
CA GLN A 103 16.46 -19.51 -2.38
C GLN A 103 15.23 -20.43 -2.39
N PRO A 104 14.21 -20.25 -1.52
CA PRO A 104 12.93 -20.96 -1.65
C PRO A 104 12.30 -20.86 -3.03
N LEU A 105 12.36 -19.69 -3.67
CA LEU A 105 11.80 -19.48 -5.01
C LEU A 105 12.56 -20.32 -6.03
N VAL A 106 13.89 -20.30 -5.98
CA VAL A 106 14.77 -21.11 -6.85
C VAL A 106 14.54 -22.61 -6.61
N GLU A 107 14.33 -23.05 -5.38
CA GLU A 107 14.04 -24.45 -5.06
C GLU A 107 12.69 -24.90 -5.63
N ILE A 108 11.64 -24.08 -5.51
CA ILE A 108 10.32 -24.34 -6.10
C ILE A 108 10.44 -24.45 -7.63
N ILE A 109 11.10 -23.46 -8.25
CA ILE A 109 11.31 -23.40 -9.70
C ILE A 109 12.11 -24.60 -10.20
N ALA A 110 13.18 -24.97 -9.51
CA ALA A 110 14.09 -26.03 -9.95
C ALA A 110 13.54 -27.44 -9.70
N ASN A 111 12.43 -27.59 -8.99
CA ASN A 111 11.79 -28.90 -8.76
C ASN A 111 10.79 -29.26 -9.84
N ASP A 112 10.03 -28.29 -10.36
CA ASP A 112 9.09 -28.49 -11.48
C ASP A 112 9.00 -27.22 -12.33
N PRO A 113 9.97 -27.00 -13.24
CA PRO A 113 10.09 -25.77 -14.01
C PRO A 113 8.85 -25.51 -14.87
N ALA A 114 8.29 -26.57 -15.47
CA ALA A 114 7.13 -26.48 -16.34
C ALA A 114 5.88 -26.01 -15.58
N LYS A 115 5.58 -26.57 -14.41
CA LYS A 115 4.41 -26.15 -13.60
C LYS A 115 4.57 -24.75 -13.04
N VAL A 116 5.76 -24.43 -12.52
CA VAL A 116 6.01 -23.10 -11.96
C VAL A 116 5.96 -22.04 -13.05
N ASN A 117 6.49 -22.34 -14.23
CA ASN A 117 6.38 -21.46 -15.38
C ASN A 117 4.91 -21.27 -15.80
N ALA A 118 4.14 -22.34 -15.96
CA ALA A 118 2.71 -22.23 -16.29
C ALA A 118 1.93 -21.38 -15.28
N PHE A 119 2.25 -21.52 -13.98
CA PHE A 119 1.65 -20.72 -12.91
C PHE A 119 2.04 -19.24 -13.00
N ILE A 120 3.33 -18.93 -13.19
CA ILE A 120 3.80 -17.55 -13.27
C ILE A 120 3.32 -16.87 -14.56
N SER A 121 3.35 -17.57 -15.70
CA SER A 121 2.77 -17.07 -16.95
C SER A 121 1.28 -16.77 -16.79
N ALA A 122 0.52 -17.64 -16.10
CA ALA A 122 -0.88 -17.38 -15.81
C ALA A 122 -1.07 -16.15 -14.90
N LEU A 123 -0.24 -15.96 -13.87
CA LEU A 123 -0.27 -14.75 -13.04
C LEU A 123 0.04 -13.48 -13.83
N LEU A 124 1.03 -13.52 -14.72
CA LEU A 124 1.41 -12.40 -15.57
C LEU A 124 0.35 -12.08 -16.62
N GLU A 125 -0.24 -13.10 -17.25
CA GLU A 125 -1.35 -12.94 -18.18
C GLU A 125 -2.59 -12.38 -17.48
N ILE A 126 -2.92 -12.86 -16.28
CA ILE A 126 -3.96 -12.25 -15.44
C ILE A 126 -3.62 -10.78 -15.20
N ALA A 127 -2.40 -10.46 -14.78
CA ALA A 127 -2.02 -9.07 -14.52
C ALA A 127 -2.17 -8.17 -15.77
N ARG A 128 -1.78 -8.68 -16.94
CA ARG A 128 -1.93 -7.99 -18.24
C ARG A 128 -3.40 -7.83 -18.65
N VAL A 129 -4.21 -8.89 -18.53
CA VAL A 129 -5.63 -8.92 -18.90
C VAL A 129 -6.48 -7.99 -18.02
N TYR A 130 -6.15 -7.89 -16.73
CA TYR A 130 -6.81 -6.95 -15.81
C TYR A 130 -6.32 -5.50 -15.97
N ALA A 131 -5.54 -5.19 -17.01
CA ALA A 131 -4.97 -3.87 -17.26
C ALA A 131 -4.25 -3.27 -16.02
N LEU A 132 -3.65 -4.12 -15.19
CA LEU A 132 -2.81 -3.66 -14.08
C LEU A 132 -1.58 -3.00 -14.71
N ARG A 133 -1.59 -1.67 -14.80
CA ARG A 133 -0.38 -0.88 -15.04
C ARG A 133 0.66 -1.25 -13.97
N GLU A 134 1.96 -1.23 -14.32
CA GLU A 134 3.06 -1.48 -13.37
C GLU A 134 2.91 -0.69 -12.05
N GLU A 135 2.36 0.53 -12.13
CA GLU A 135 2.05 1.39 -10.99
C GLU A 135 1.05 0.75 -10.01
N HIS A 136 -0.02 0.12 -10.52
CA HIS A 136 -1.03 -0.56 -9.68
C HIS A 136 -0.42 -1.74 -8.93
N PHE A 137 0.55 -2.42 -9.53
CA PHE A 137 1.27 -3.51 -8.89
C PHE A 137 2.09 -3.02 -7.68
N TYR A 138 2.86 -1.94 -7.84
CA TYR A 138 3.66 -1.40 -6.72
C TYR A 138 2.81 -0.93 -5.54
N PHE A 139 1.68 -0.27 -5.82
CA PHE A 139 0.75 0.11 -4.76
C PHE A 139 0.04 -1.08 -4.13
N ALA A 140 -0.22 -2.16 -4.88
CA ALA A 140 -0.72 -3.41 -4.32
C ALA A 140 0.32 -4.10 -3.41
N ALA A 141 1.58 -4.14 -3.84
CA ALA A 141 2.68 -4.65 -3.02
C ALA A 141 2.88 -3.80 -1.75
N LEU A 142 2.77 -2.47 -1.85
CA LEU A 142 2.91 -1.58 -0.69
C LEU A 142 1.81 -1.86 0.33
N ARG A 143 0.55 -2.01 -0.12
CA ARG A 143 -0.57 -2.37 0.75
C ARG A 143 -0.34 -3.71 1.44
N ALA A 144 0.09 -4.73 0.69
CA ALA A 144 0.44 -6.03 1.26
C ALA A 144 1.55 -5.93 2.31
N TYR A 145 2.55 -5.08 2.09
CA TYR A 145 3.64 -4.86 3.03
C TYR A 145 3.20 -4.09 4.28
N GLN A 146 2.32 -3.08 4.12
CA GLN A 146 1.70 -2.37 5.23
C GLN A 146 0.85 -3.33 6.07
N GLU A 147 0.03 -4.17 5.43
CA GLU A 147 -0.79 -5.19 6.09
C GLU A 147 0.04 -6.17 6.91
N LEU A 148 1.15 -6.66 6.37
CA LEU A 148 2.05 -7.59 7.07
C LEU A 148 2.59 -7.01 8.39
N ARG A 149 2.60 -5.68 8.50
CA ARG A 149 3.15 -4.92 9.62
C ARG A 149 2.07 -4.21 10.44
N ASP A 150 0.79 -4.54 10.23
CA ASP A 150 -0.34 -3.86 10.87
C ASP A 150 -0.29 -2.33 10.70
N ASN A 151 0.30 -1.89 9.58
CA ASN A 151 0.59 -0.51 9.22
C ASN A 151 1.38 0.27 10.28
N TYR A 152 2.14 -0.43 11.13
CA TYR A 152 2.91 0.16 12.22
C TYR A 152 4.42 -0.09 12.05
N PHE A 153 5.20 0.99 12.17
CA PHE A 153 6.62 1.01 11.86
C PHE A 153 7.42 1.56 13.05
N GLU A 154 7.72 0.68 14.02
CA GLU A 154 8.42 1.03 15.27
C GLU A 154 9.74 1.79 15.01
N GLU A 155 10.50 1.40 14.00
CA GLU A 155 11.75 2.07 13.63
C GLU A 155 11.54 3.53 13.19
N ILE A 156 10.40 3.82 12.53
CA ILE A 156 10.07 5.19 12.11
C ILE A 156 9.51 5.98 13.29
N GLU A 157 8.76 5.36 14.20
CA GLU A 157 8.34 6.01 15.46
C GLU A 157 9.53 6.42 16.33
N HIS A 158 10.54 5.55 16.44
CA HIS A 158 11.78 5.90 17.14
C HIS A 158 12.50 7.07 16.47
N ALA A 159 12.71 7.01 15.16
CA ALA A 159 13.34 8.11 14.42
C ALA A 159 12.55 9.43 14.56
N ALA A 160 11.22 9.38 14.50
CA ALA A 160 10.38 10.55 14.69
C ALA A 160 10.46 11.09 16.14
N SER A 161 10.48 10.22 17.14
CA SER A 161 10.61 10.60 18.55
C SER A 161 11.97 11.24 18.85
N ASP A 162 13.05 10.67 18.31
CA ASP A 162 14.40 11.22 18.45
C ASP A 162 14.48 12.59 17.78
N PHE A 163 13.95 12.71 16.55
CA PHE A 163 13.91 13.98 15.83
C PHE A 163 13.10 15.06 16.56
N VAL A 164 11.95 14.70 17.13
CA VAL A 164 11.10 15.60 17.95
C VAL A 164 11.88 16.09 19.18
N ARG A 165 12.62 15.20 19.86
CA ARG A 165 13.43 15.54 21.04
C ARG A 165 14.58 16.48 20.68
N GLU A 166 15.35 16.14 19.65
CA GLU A 166 16.53 16.92 19.22
C GLU A 166 16.16 18.32 18.74
N ASN A 167 15.05 18.44 18.02
CA ASN A 167 14.58 19.71 17.46
C ASN A 167 13.60 20.46 18.36
N HIS A 168 13.34 19.93 19.57
CA HIS A 168 12.42 20.52 20.55
C HIS A 168 11.03 20.82 19.95
N LEU A 169 10.54 19.91 19.11
CA LEU A 169 9.21 20.06 18.49
C LEU A 169 8.11 19.91 19.56
N PRO A 170 7.02 20.70 19.49
CA PRO A 170 5.88 20.55 20.38
C PRO A 170 5.28 19.14 20.31
N LYS A 171 5.35 18.39 21.41
CA LYS A 171 4.75 17.05 21.49
C LYS A 171 3.21 17.11 21.46
N ASN A 172 2.62 18.15 22.04
CA ASN A 172 1.16 18.25 22.22
C ASN A 172 0.43 18.99 21.09
N GLY A 173 0.95 18.88 19.86
CA GLY A 173 0.45 19.61 18.69
C GLY A 173 1.03 21.02 18.53
N GLY A 174 0.73 21.66 17.40
CA GLY A 174 1.20 23.02 17.10
C GLY A 174 2.61 23.10 16.48
N VAL A 175 3.07 22.05 15.82
CA VAL A 175 4.32 22.09 15.02
C VAL A 175 4.13 23.07 13.85
N SER A 176 4.76 24.24 13.94
CA SER A 176 4.51 25.33 12.99
C SER A 176 5.31 25.20 11.69
N LEU A 177 4.79 25.80 10.63
CA LEU A 177 5.47 25.90 9.34
C LEU A 177 6.85 26.56 9.47
N ALA A 178 6.96 27.57 10.34
CA ALA A 178 8.21 28.30 10.58
C ALA A 178 9.29 27.40 11.19
N MET A 179 8.94 26.55 12.17
CA MET A 179 9.88 25.61 12.77
C MET A 179 10.40 24.61 11.74
N LEU A 180 9.51 24.02 10.95
CA LEU A 180 9.88 23.05 9.91
C LEU A 180 10.79 23.69 8.83
N THR A 181 10.50 24.93 8.47
CA THR A 181 11.31 25.71 7.51
C THR A 181 12.72 25.97 8.07
N ASP A 182 12.81 26.38 9.34
CA ASP A 182 14.08 26.68 10.00
C ASP A 182 14.97 25.42 10.13
N ILE A 183 14.37 24.27 10.46
CA ILE A 183 15.10 22.99 10.55
C ILE A 183 15.62 22.58 9.17
N LEU A 184 14.80 22.66 8.12
CA LEU A 184 15.21 22.36 6.74
C LEU A 184 16.37 23.25 6.29
N ALA A 185 16.32 24.55 6.62
CA ALA A 185 17.40 25.48 6.27
C ALA A 185 18.69 25.18 7.05
N LYS A 186 18.62 24.97 8.37
CA LYS A 186 19.80 24.84 9.24
C LYS A 186 20.48 23.48 9.16
N GLN A 187 19.70 22.39 9.07
CA GLN A 187 20.25 21.03 9.14
C GLN A 187 20.43 20.39 7.76
N TYR A 188 19.63 20.80 6.78
CA TYR A 188 19.57 20.16 5.47
C TYR A 188 19.87 21.11 4.30
N ASP A 189 20.25 22.36 4.60
CA ASP A 189 20.64 23.37 3.59
C ASP A 189 19.58 23.48 2.47
N SER A 190 18.31 23.42 2.88
CA SER A 190 17.16 23.41 1.98
C SER A 190 16.38 24.70 2.08
N THR A 191 16.07 25.31 0.93
CA THR A 191 15.36 26.58 0.84
C THR A 191 13.91 26.37 0.41
N VAL A 192 12.97 26.82 1.24
CA VAL A 192 11.53 26.75 0.94
C VAL A 192 11.11 27.97 0.11
N ILE A 193 10.41 27.73 -1.01
CA ILE A 193 9.84 28.74 -1.89
C ILE A 193 8.31 28.60 -1.85
N PRO A 194 7.59 29.39 -1.02
CA PRO A 194 6.17 29.17 -0.73
C PRO A 194 5.19 29.19 -1.91
N ASN A 195 5.54 29.94 -2.97
CA ASN A 195 4.74 30.09 -4.19
C ASN A 195 5.55 29.67 -5.42
N GLY A 196 6.53 28.78 -5.23
CA GLY A 196 7.51 28.42 -6.26
C GLY A 196 6.93 27.64 -7.43
N LEU A 197 5.68 27.17 -7.35
CA LEU A 197 4.98 26.49 -8.43
C LEU A 197 4.01 27.39 -9.20
N ASP A 198 3.75 28.62 -8.75
CA ASP A 198 2.70 29.47 -9.31
C ASP A 198 3.02 29.88 -10.75
N ASP A 199 4.31 30.04 -11.09
CA ASP A 199 4.78 30.34 -12.45
C ASP A 199 4.69 29.14 -13.43
N TYR A 200 4.34 27.95 -12.94
CA TYR A 200 4.32 26.70 -13.71
C TYR A 200 2.91 26.12 -13.80
N GLU A 201 2.08 26.68 -14.68
CA GLU A 201 0.66 26.28 -14.86
C GLU A 201 0.43 24.75 -14.98
N PRO A 202 1.21 24.00 -15.78
CA PRO A 202 1.04 22.54 -15.88
C PRO A 202 1.31 21.76 -14.59
N LEU A 203 1.87 22.42 -13.57
CA LEU A 203 2.23 21.85 -12.26
C LEU A 203 1.30 22.33 -11.13
N HIS A 204 0.28 23.15 -11.41
CA HIS A 204 -0.64 23.67 -10.37
C HIS A 204 -1.46 22.57 -9.68
N TRP A 205 -1.54 21.38 -10.25
CA TRP A 205 -2.16 20.21 -9.60
C TRP A 205 -1.24 19.54 -8.56
N LEU A 206 0.05 19.88 -8.53
CA LEU A 206 1.02 19.43 -7.53
C LEU A 206 0.97 20.33 -6.29
N ARG A 207 1.27 19.75 -5.13
CA ARG A 207 1.42 20.47 -3.86
C ARG A 207 2.84 21.00 -3.67
N SER A 208 3.84 20.19 -4.03
CA SER A 208 5.24 20.56 -3.93
C SER A 208 6.11 19.84 -4.95
N VAL A 209 7.29 20.43 -5.21
CA VAL A 209 8.41 19.85 -5.95
C VAL A 209 9.71 20.13 -5.18
N PHE A 210 10.52 19.10 -4.93
CA PHE A 210 11.87 19.24 -4.43
C PHE A 210 12.87 19.14 -5.58
N ASN A 211 13.77 20.13 -5.68
CA ASN A 211 14.87 20.11 -6.63
C ASN A 211 16.16 19.65 -5.93
N PRO A 212 16.66 18.42 -6.19
CA PRO A 212 17.83 17.88 -5.50
C PRO A 212 19.14 18.60 -5.85
N ASN A 213 19.23 19.26 -7.01
CA ASN A 213 20.43 19.97 -7.45
C ASN A 213 20.62 21.31 -6.74
N THR A 214 19.51 22.00 -6.47
CA THR A 214 19.51 23.33 -5.83
C THR A 214 19.03 23.31 -4.38
N ARG A 215 18.58 22.15 -3.89
CA ARG A 215 17.96 21.95 -2.57
C ARG A 215 16.79 22.90 -2.30
N ARG A 216 16.02 23.21 -3.35
CA ARG A 216 14.84 24.08 -3.24
C ARG A 216 13.57 23.26 -3.15
N ILE A 217 12.70 23.63 -2.23
CA ILE A 217 11.35 23.07 -2.08
C ILE A 217 10.38 24.11 -2.62
N LEU A 218 9.86 23.87 -3.82
CA LEU A 218 8.84 24.69 -4.45
C LEU A 218 7.47 24.26 -3.95
N LEU A 219 6.73 25.16 -3.32
CA LEU A 219 5.36 24.92 -2.86
C LEU A 219 4.35 25.59 -3.80
N ASN A 220 3.16 25.01 -3.87
CA ASN A 220 2.01 25.62 -4.53
C ASN A 220 1.39 26.70 -3.64
N GLY A 221 1.20 27.91 -4.18
CA GLY A 221 0.70 29.07 -3.45
C GLY A 221 -0.71 28.87 -2.87
N GLN A 222 -1.52 28.00 -3.46
CA GLN A 222 -2.89 27.70 -3.02
C GLN A 222 -2.95 26.81 -1.76
N LEU A 223 -1.82 26.28 -1.29
CA LEU A 223 -1.81 25.45 -0.09
C LEU A 223 -2.01 26.29 1.17
N ASN A 224 -2.86 25.80 2.08
CA ASN A 224 -2.95 26.35 3.43
C ASN A 224 -1.75 25.92 4.30
N GLU A 225 -1.61 26.55 5.47
CA GLU A 225 -0.47 26.30 6.37
C GLU A 225 -0.33 24.84 6.80
N ARG A 226 -1.44 24.15 7.08
CA ARG A 226 -1.44 22.72 7.45
C ARG A 226 -0.87 21.84 6.33
N GLN A 227 -1.28 22.14 5.09
CA GLN A 227 -0.80 21.43 3.90
C GLN A 227 0.67 21.71 3.61
N ARG A 228 1.11 22.97 3.76
CA ARG A 228 2.53 23.36 3.61
C ARG A 228 3.38 22.65 4.66
N SER A 229 2.94 22.64 5.92
CA SER A 229 3.62 21.97 7.03
C SER A 229 3.78 20.47 6.76
N TYR A 230 2.74 19.80 6.25
CA TYR A 230 2.84 18.40 5.84
C TYR A 230 3.87 18.17 4.71
N GLN A 231 3.96 19.04 3.70
CA GLN A 231 4.98 18.90 2.65
C GLN A 231 6.40 19.02 3.21
N LEU A 232 6.64 19.98 4.11
CA LEU A 232 7.95 20.16 4.73
C LEU A 232 8.31 19.01 5.69
N ALA A 233 7.35 18.56 6.49
CA ALA A 233 7.52 17.41 7.38
C ALA A 233 7.85 16.12 6.60
N LYS A 234 7.25 15.94 5.42
CA LYS A 234 7.55 14.82 4.52
C LYS A 234 8.94 14.95 3.91
N GLU A 235 9.37 16.16 3.53
CA GLU A 235 10.74 16.40 3.08
C GLU A 235 11.76 16.03 4.16
N LEU A 236 11.52 16.45 5.41
CA LEU A 236 12.33 16.04 6.55
C LEU A 236 12.37 14.52 6.70
N GLY A 237 11.23 13.83 6.53
CA GLY A 237 11.17 12.37 6.59
C GLY A 237 12.08 11.67 5.58
N PHE A 238 12.19 12.19 4.36
CA PHE A 238 13.14 11.65 3.40
C PHE A 238 14.60 11.84 3.82
N ASN A 239 14.93 12.99 4.39
CA ASN A 239 16.30 13.31 4.82
C ASN A 239 16.70 12.53 6.08
N VAL A 240 15.87 12.54 7.12
CA VAL A 240 16.11 11.87 8.41
C VAL A 240 16.26 10.36 8.23
N LEU A 241 15.40 9.75 7.39
CA LEU A 241 15.44 8.31 7.15
C LEU A 241 16.45 7.90 6.05
N GLY A 242 17.17 8.85 5.45
CA GLY A 242 18.18 8.57 4.43
C GLY A 242 17.63 7.96 3.14
N LEU A 243 16.40 8.30 2.76
CA LEU A 243 15.66 7.67 1.66
C LEU A 243 16.02 8.30 0.31
N LYS A 244 16.80 7.58 -0.50
CA LYS A 244 17.38 8.10 -1.75
C LYS A 244 16.51 7.86 -2.99
N GLU A 245 15.95 6.67 -3.15
CA GLU A 245 14.98 6.40 -4.23
C GLU A 245 13.62 6.97 -3.81
N ARG A 246 13.23 8.10 -4.39
CA ARG A 246 12.04 8.85 -3.97
C ARG A 246 11.47 9.70 -5.09
N PRO A 247 10.16 10.04 -5.02
CA PRO A 247 9.58 11.01 -5.92
C PRO A 247 10.04 12.42 -5.55
N TRP A 248 10.31 13.23 -6.57
CA TRP A 248 10.65 14.65 -6.42
C TRP A 248 9.42 15.56 -6.40
N ALA A 249 8.27 15.05 -6.85
CA ALA A 249 6.99 15.74 -6.81
C ALA A 249 6.06 15.13 -5.75
N SER A 250 5.15 15.94 -5.22
CA SER A 250 4.16 15.52 -4.21
C SER A 250 3.22 14.39 -4.66
N ASN A 251 2.97 14.27 -5.98
CA ASN A 251 2.22 13.18 -6.61
C ASN A 251 3.11 12.45 -7.61
N PHE A 252 2.89 11.14 -7.80
CA PHE A 252 3.58 10.37 -8.83
C PHE A 252 3.06 10.75 -10.22
N LEU A 253 3.98 11.23 -11.07
CA LEU A 253 3.75 11.34 -12.52
C LEU A 253 3.91 9.97 -13.20
N ARG A 254 4.90 9.22 -12.71
CA ARG A 254 5.21 7.85 -13.10
C ARG A 254 5.83 7.17 -11.89
N VAL A 255 5.47 5.91 -11.65
CA VAL A 255 6.16 5.08 -10.66
C VAL A 255 7.28 4.30 -11.34
N ASN A 256 8.51 4.43 -10.83
CA ASN A 256 9.68 3.78 -11.45
C ASN A 256 10.10 2.50 -10.73
N SER A 257 9.92 2.41 -9.41
CA SER A 257 10.27 1.24 -8.62
C SER A 257 9.36 1.07 -7.42
N PHE A 258 9.31 -0.15 -6.87
CA PHE A 258 8.67 -0.39 -5.57
C PHE A 258 9.34 0.42 -4.45
N GLU A 259 10.66 0.55 -4.49
CA GLU A 259 11.42 1.28 -3.48
C GLU A 259 11.01 2.76 -3.44
N GLU A 260 10.78 3.39 -4.59
CA GLU A 260 10.28 4.76 -4.69
C GLU A 260 8.93 4.93 -3.96
N VAL A 261 8.01 3.98 -4.16
CA VAL A 261 6.68 3.96 -3.52
C VAL A 261 6.79 3.74 -2.02
N LEU A 262 7.64 2.80 -1.60
CA LEU A 262 7.87 2.50 -0.19
C LEU A 262 8.49 3.68 0.54
N ASN A 263 9.54 4.28 -0.03
CA ASN A 263 10.24 5.42 0.57
C ASN A 263 9.34 6.64 0.68
N ASN A 264 8.51 6.90 -0.33
CA ASN A 264 7.48 7.93 -0.27
C ASN A 264 6.48 7.69 0.89
N TYR A 265 6.09 6.43 1.12
CA TYR A 265 5.24 6.06 2.26
C TYR A 265 5.97 6.25 3.60
N LYS A 266 7.21 5.78 3.74
CA LYS A 266 8.01 5.94 4.98
C LYS A 266 8.20 7.42 5.35
N ALA A 267 8.50 8.27 4.36
CA ALA A 267 8.60 9.71 4.58
C ALA A 267 7.26 10.33 5.00
N ALA A 268 6.14 9.89 4.40
CA ALA A 268 4.80 10.33 4.82
C ALA A 268 4.45 9.86 6.24
N TYR A 269 4.78 8.62 6.60
CA TYR A 269 4.62 8.09 7.96
C TYR A 269 5.38 8.97 8.96
N PHE A 270 6.67 9.23 8.70
CA PHE A 270 7.50 10.08 9.54
C PHE A 270 6.90 11.48 9.70
N ALA A 271 6.44 12.08 8.59
CA ALA A 271 5.80 13.39 8.62
C ALA A 271 4.61 13.44 9.57
N VAL A 272 3.73 12.45 9.49
CA VAL A 272 2.57 12.34 10.39
C VAL A 272 3.02 12.12 11.83
N ALA A 273 4.03 11.28 12.06
CA ALA A 273 4.52 10.98 13.41
C ALA A 273 5.12 12.19 14.14
N ILE A 274 5.78 13.11 13.42
CA ILE A 274 6.31 14.35 14.02
C ILE A 274 5.25 15.44 14.17
N LEU A 275 4.25 15.49 13.29
CA LEU A 275 3.15 16.46 13.37
C LEU A 275 2.10 16.07 14.43
N VAL A 276 1.88 14.77 14.59
CA VAL A 276 0.91 14.17 15.51
C VAL A 276 1.64 13.17 16.40
N ASN A 277 2.30 13.66 17.44
CA ASN A 277 3.11 12.83 18.33
C ASN A 277 2.33 11.65 18.93
N ARG A 278 2.96 10.46 18.98
CA ARG A 278 2.32 9.21 19.43
C ARG A 278 1.76 9.31 20.85
N GLU A 279 2.59 9.74 21.81
CA GLU A 279 2.24 9.75 23.23
C GLU A 279 1.00 10.62 23.49
N SER A 280 1.03 11.85 22.97
CA SER A 280 -0.08 12.79 23.12
C SER A 280 -1.34 12.30 22.38
N PHE A 281 -1.17 11.73 21.18
CA PHE A 281 -2.30 11.31 20.35
C PHE A 281 -3.00 10.08 20.93
N VAL A 282 -2.24 9.10 21.43
CA VAL A 282 -2.79 7.92 22.11
C VAL A 282 -3.57 8.35 23.36
N GLN A 283 -3.06 9.33 24.12
CA GLN A 283 -3.79 9.86 25.26
C GLN A 283 -5.12 10.51 24.84
N ASP A 284 -5.10 11.39 23.83
CA ASP A 284 -6.30 12.09 23.36
C ASP A 284 -7.35 11.14 22.79
N ILE A 285 -6.93 10.18 21.96
CA ILE A 285 -7.83 9.18 21.39
C ILE A 285 -8.37 8.23 22.46
N GLY A 286 -7.55 7.89 23.46
CA GLY A 286 -8.02 7.12 24.62
C GLY A 286 -9.12 7.85 25.39
N GLN A 287 -8.94 9.15 25.63
CA GLN A 287 -9.98 9.98 26.26
C GLN A 287 -11.23 10.12 25.38
N PHE A 288 -11.04 10.25 24.07
CA PHE A 288 -12.13 10.32 23.11
C PHE A 288 -12.96 9.03 23.09
N PHE A 289 -12.30 7.87 23.00
CA PHE A 289 -12.93 6.55 23.02
C PHE A 289 -13.60 6.21 24.36
N ALA A 290 -13.16 6.83 25.46
CA ALA A 290 -13.77 6.65 26.77
C ALA A 290 -15.08 7.45 26.97
N LYS A 291 -15.49 8.30 26.01
CA LYS A 291 -16.77 9.02 26.10
C LYS A 291 -17.95 8.07 25.90
N ASP A 292 -19.00 8.25 26.69
CA ASP A 292 -20.25 7.47 26.60
C ASP A 292 -21.07 7.80 25.34
N LYS A 293 -20.85 8.99 24.75
CA LYS A 293 -21.60 9.49 23.61
C LYS A 293 -20.68 10.00 22.51
N TRP A 294 -21.15 9.89 21.26
CA TRP A 294 -20.45 10.41 20.11
C TRP A 294 -20.34 11.93 20.19
N ASP A 295 -19.12 12.45 19.97
CA ASP A 295 -18.83 13.89 20.02
C ASP A 295 -18.01 14.30 18.79
N ALA A 296 -18.71 14.75 17.73
CA ALA A 296 -18.07 15.27 16.53
C ALA A 296 -17.17 16.48 16.81
N GLY A 297 -17.56 17.34 17.77
CA GLY A 297 -16.78 18.51 18.16
C GLY A 297 -15.46 18.14 18.81
N GLY A 298 -15.46 17.08 19.63
CA GLY A 298 -14.25 16.52 20.23
C GLY A 298 -13.23 16.04 19.18
N LEU A 299 -13.68 15.34 18.13
CA LEU A 299 -12.81 14.92 17.04
C LEU A 299 -12.22 16.11 16.27
N LEU A 300 -13.04 17.13 15.99
CA LEU A 300 -12.59 18.36 15.36
C LEU A 300 -11.59 19.13 16.24
N GLY A 301 -11.79 19.14 17.56
CA GLY A 301 -10.87 19.72 18.52
C GLY A 301 -9.50 19.04 18.52
N ILE A 302 -9.45 17.71 18.38
CA ILE A 302 -8.19 16.98 18.21
C ILE A 302 -7.50 17.40 16.90
N MET A 303 -8.24 17.52 15.79
CA MET A 303 -7.65 18.01 14.52
C MET A 303 -7.07 19.42 14.66
N GLU A 304 -7.77 20.31 15.37
CA GLU A 304 -7.33 21.68 15.61
C GLU A 304 -6.08 21.72 16.48
N LYS A 305 -6.05 20.96 17.58
CA LYS A 305 -4.90 20.83 18.49
C LYS A 305 -3.62 20.47 17.73
N TYR A 306 -3.69 19.47 16.84
CA TYR A 306 -2.53 19.03 16.05
C TYR A 306 -2.30 19.86 14.78
N GLN A 307 -3.16 20.84 14.49
CA GLN A 307 -3.16 21.56 13.21
C GLN A 307 -3.15 20.60 12.00
N ALA A 308 -3.82 19.46 12.14
CA ALA A 308 -3.82 18.40 11.16
C ALA A 308 -4.95 18.58 10.13
N SER A 309 -4.74 18.07 8.91
CA SER A 309 -5.83 17.83 7.98
C SER A 309 -6.53 16.49 8.33
N PRO A 310 -7.75 16.23 7.82
CA PRO A 310 -8.38 14.93 8.00
C PRO A 310 -7.48 13.76 7.57
N GLU A 311 -6.77 13.90 6.45
CA GLU A 311 -5.86 12.87 5.94
C GLU A 311 -4.69 12.61 6.89
N VAL A 312 -4.09 13.66 7.46
CA VAL A 312 -2.98 13.54 8.41
C VAL A 312 -3.44 12.87 9.70
N LEU A 313 -4.58 13.32 10.26
CA LEU A 313 -5.11 12.74 11.48
C LEU A 313 -5.49 11.26 11.29
N PHE A 314 -6.16 10.93 10.18
CA PHE A 314 -6.60 9.56 9.94
C PHE A 314 -5.45 8.62 9.58
N GLN A 315 -4.39 9.12 8.95
CA GLN A 315 -3.16 8.34 8.80
C GLN A 315 -2.51 8.02 10.14
N ARG A 316 -2.67 8.88 11.16
CA ARG A 316 -2.18 8.63 12.51
C ARG A 316 -2.94 7.52 13.25
N PHE A 317 -4.08 7.07 12.73
CA PHE A 317 -4.74 5.86 13.23
C PHE A 317 -3.94 4.58 12.97
N ASN A 318 -2.79 4.66 12.30
CA ASN A 318 -1.79 3.60 12.29
C ASN A 318 -1.33 3.15 13.68
N VAL A 319 -1.47 3.98 14.71
CA VAL A 319 -1.16 3.59 16.11
C VAL A 319 -2.30 2.80 16.77
N LEU A 320 -3.51 2.73 16.18
CA LEU A 320 -4.64 2.03 16.78
C LEU A 320 -4.41 0.53 16.93
N THR A 321 -3.71 -0.08 15.97
CA THR A 321 -3.32 -1.50 16.05
C THR A 321 -2.37 -1.73 17.23
N LYS A 322 -1.27 -0.98 17.26
CA LYS A 322 -0.23 -1.13 18.29
C LYS A 322 -0.69 -0.77 19.70
N ASP A 323 -1.29 0.40 19.88
CA ASP A 323 -1.55 0.99 21.20
C ASP A 323 -2.95 0.65 21.75
N PHE A 324 -3.88 0.28 20.88
CA PHE A 324 -5.25 -0.08 21.28
C PHE A 324 -5.65 -1.51 20.93
N GLY A 325 -4.85 -2.26 20.17
CA GLY A 325 -5.16 -3.63 19.73
C GLY A 325 -6.35 -3.69 18.76
N LEU A 326 -6.59 -2.63 18.00
CA LEU A 326 -7.67 -2.57 17.00
C LEU A 326 -7.13 -3.06 15.65
N ASP A 327 -6.96 -4.37 15.51
CA ASP A 327 -6.28 -4.99 14.35
C ASP A 327 -7.16 -5.11 13.09
N LYS A 328 -8.47 -4.88 13.26
CA LYS A 328 -9.50 -5.06 12.23
C LYS A 328 -10.05 -3.72 11.79
N VAL A 329 -9.17 -2.92 11.19
CA VAL A 329 -9.48 -1.57 10.73
C VAL A 329 -9.27 -1.42 9.24
N PHE A 330 -10.07 -0.56 8.62
CA PHE A 330 -9.82 -0.10 7.27
C PHE A 330 -9.72 1.42 7.22
N PHE A 331 -8.88 1.89 6.31
CA PHE A 331 -8.80 3.30 5.91
C PHE A 331 -9.20 3.41 4.45
N GLN A 332 -10.04 4.40 4.14
CA GLN A 332 -10.46 4.68 2.77
C GLN A 332 -10.46 6.17 2.49
N ARG A 333 -10.12 6.50 1.25
CA ARG A 333 -10.28 7.83 0.70
C ARG A 333 -11.09 7.77 -0.59
N VAL A 334 -12.23 8.43 -0.56
CA VAL A 334 -13.15 8.53 -1.71
C VAL A 334 -13.08 9.95 -2.25
N VAL A 335 -12.91 10.05 -3.56
CA VAL A 335 -12.96 11.30 -4.33
C VAL A 335 -14.29 11.35 -5.06
N HIS A 336 -15.00 12.46 -4.94
CA HIS A 336 -16.17 12.78 -5.74
C HIS A 336 -15.78 13.81 -6.78
N ASP A 337 -15.85 13.40 -8.04
CA ASP A 337 -15.64 14.27 -9.19
C ASP A 337 -16.97 14.96 -9.53
N LEU A 338 -17.01 16.28 -9.36
CA LEU A 338 -18.25 17.05 -9.43
C LEU A 338 -18.77 17.18 -10.86
N ASP A 339 -17.90 17.09 -11.87
CA ASP A 339 -18.28 17.27 -13.28
C ASP A 339 -18.98 16.03 -13.81
N ARG A 340 -18.48 14.84 -13.45
CA ARG A 340 -19.05 13.55 -13.89
C ARG A 340 -19.97 12.87 -12.87
N ASP A 341 -20.15 13.47 -11.69
CA ASP A 341 -20.85 12.88 -10.53
C ASP A 341 -20.40 11.44 -10.23
N ALA A 342 -19.09 11.21 -10.31
CA ALA A 342 -18.49 9.89 -10.11
C ALA A 342 -17.69 9.83 -8.81
N PHE A 343 -17.61 8.63 -8.24
CA PHE A 343 -16.97 8.39 -6.96
C PHE A 343 -15.89 7.34 -7.13
N ASP A 344 -14.65 7.73 -6.89
CA ASP A 344 -13.50 6.84 -7.01
C ASP A 344 -12.84 6.68 -5.66
N MET A 345 -12.48 5.45 -5.33
CA MET A 345 -11.62 5.20 -4.19
C MET A 345 -10.18 5.29 -4.65
N ASP A 346 -9.47 6.33 -4.23
CA ASP A 346 -8.09 6.57 -4.66
C ASP A 346 -7.05 6.06 -3.64
N LYS A 347 -7.48 5.78 -2.41
CA LYS A 347 -6.69 5.06 -1.41
C LYS A 347 -7.56 4.12 -0.60
N GLU A 348 -7.04 2.93 -0.36
CA GLU A 348 -7.58 1.95 0.56
C GLU A 348 -6.45 1.25 1.30
N LEU A 349 -6.73 0.85 2.53
CA LEU A 349 -5.90 -0.04 3.33
C LEU A 349 -6.82 -0.84 4.24
N HIS A 350 -6.67 -2.16 4.24
CA HIS A 350 -7.45 -3.07 5.08
C HIS A 350 -6.49 -3.88 5.93
N LEU A 351 -6.47 -3.63 7.24
CA LEU A 351 -5.68 -4.45 8.15
C LEU A 351 -6.48 -5.73 8.40
N ASN A 352 -5.82 -6.87 8.18
CA ASN A 352 -6.40 -8.22 8.16
C ASN A 352 -7.33 -8.47 6.95
N ARG A 353 -6.81 -9.17 5.91
CA ARG A 353 -7.39 -9.36 4.55
C ARG A 353 -8.78 -10.00 4.43
N ARG A 354 -9.45 -10.32 5.54
CA ARG A 354 -10.78 -10.97 5.51
C ARG A 354 -11.95 -9.98 5.43
N HIS A 355 -11.66 -8.69 5.37
CA HIS A 355 -12.62 -7.62 5.68
C HIS A 355 -13.07 -6.87 4.43
N GLN A 356 -14.33 -6.42 4.42
CA GLN A 356 -14.90 -5.56 3.39
C GLN A 356 -14.84 -4.08 3.84
N PRO A 357 -14.90 -3.09 2.93
CA PRO A 357 -15.04 -3.22 1.47
C PRO A 357 -13.76 -2.93 0.67
N HIS A 358 -13.44 -3.73 -0.36
CA HIS A 358 -12.32 -3.44 -1.27
C HIS A 358 -12.74 -2.68 -2.54
N ALA A 359 -11.81 -1.91 -3.11
CA ALA A 359 -11.94 -1.33 -4.45
C ALA A 359 -12.14 -2.45 -5.46
N THR A 360 -13.18 -2.33 -6.29
CA THR A 360 -13.46 -3.38 -7.27
C THR A 360 -12.60 -3.25 -8.52
N GLY A 361 -12.10 -2.05 -8.85
CA GLY A 361 -11.32 -1.80 -10.08
C GLY A 361 -12.09 -2.04 -11.40
N LEU A 362 -13.36 -2.45 -11.33
CA LEU A 362 -14.17 -2.94 -12.45
C LEU A 362 -15.17 -1.90 -12.99
N GLY A 363 -15.06 -0.64 -12.58
CA GLY A 363 -16.02 0.41 -12.96
C GLY A 363 -17.44 0.19 -12.40
N GLU A 364 -17.55 -0.56 -11.31
CA GLU A 364 -18.82 -0.79 -10.59
C GLU A 364 -19.16 0.40 -9.66
N HIS A 365 -20.42 0.52 -9.28
CA HIS A 365 -20.89 1.63 -8.46
C HIS A 365 -20.86 1.29 -6.97
N TYR A 366 -19.98 1.96 -6.22
CA TYR A 366 -19.91 1.83 -4.77
C TYR A 366 -21.26 2.12 -4.10
N CYS A 367 -21.51 1.45 -2.97
CA CYS A 367 -22.74 1.59 -2.22
C CYS A 367 -22.96 3.03 -1.75
N ARG A 368 -24.05 3.67 -2.21
CA ARG A 368 -24.38 5.06 -1.85
C ARG A 368 -24.78 5.25 -0.38
N ARG A 369 -24.88 4.16 0.39
CA ARG A 369 -25.13 4.15 1.83
C ARG A 369 -23.84 4.13 2.66
N TRP A 370 -22.68 4.15 2.02
CA TRP A 370 -21.43 4.40 2.74
C TRP A 370 -21.39 5.82 3.25
N LEU A 371 -20.95 5.98 4.50
CA LEU A 371 -20.80 7.26 5.16
C LEU A 371 -19.97 8.27 4.34
N SER A 372 -18.88 7.80 3.72
CA SER A 372 -18.03 8.63 2.86
C SER A 372 -18.81 9.23 1.68
N ILE A 373 -19.60 8.40 1.00
CA ILE A 373 -20.36 8.82 -0.18
C ILE A 373 -21.56 9.69 0.22
N SER A 374 -22.26 9.36 1.30
CA SER A 374 -23.38 10.21 1.77
C SER A 374 -22.88 11.59 2.17
N LEU A 375 -21.78 11.68 2.93
CA LEU A 375 -21.18 12.97 3.31
C LEU A 375 -20.70 13.78 2.10
N LEU A 376 -20.17 13.14 1.06
CA LEU A 376 -19.75 13.83 -0.16
C LEU A 376 -20.93 14.46 -0.92
N ARG A 377 -22.08 13.77 -0.96
CA ARG A 377 -23.31 14.30 -1.55
C ARG A 377 -23.87 15.46 -0.72
N ASP A 378 -23.87 15.30 0.61
CA ASP A 378 -24.28 16.37 1.52
C ASP A 378 -23.38 17.60 1.36
N LEU A 379 -22.08 17.39 1.24
CA LEU A 379 -21.10 18.45 1.01
C LEU A 379 -21.34 19.15 -0.32
N GLN A 380 -21.59 18.42 -1.41
CA GLN A 380 -21.90 19.03 -2.72
C GLN A 380 -23.09 19.98 -2.63
N MET A 381 -24.12 19.64 -1.86
CA MET A 381 -25.31 20.50 -1.67
C MET A 381 -25.03 21.73 -0.79
N GLN A 382 -24.11 21.62 0.18
CA GLN A 382 -23.88 22.65 1.20
C GLN A 382 -22.67 23.55 0.95
N GLN A 383 -21.73 23.14 0.09
CA GLN A 383 -20.45 23.85 -0.09
C GLN A 383 -20.55 25.15 -0.91
N LEU A 384 -21.72 25.46 -1.49
CA LEU A 384 -21.93 26.70 -2.25
C LEU A 384 -21.64 27.92 -1.35
N GLY A 385 -20.53 28.60 -1.64
CA GLY A 385 -20.09 29.79 -0.90
C GLY A 385 -19.21 29.52 0.34
N ASN A 386 -18.95 28.25 0.71
CA ASN A 386 -18.04 27.92 1.82
C ASN A 386 -16.96 26.90 1.39
N PRO A 387 -15.83 27.39 0.83
CA PRO A 387 -14.72 26.53 0.38
C PRO A 387 -14.03 25.74 1.50
N ASN A 388 -14.24 26.13 2.76
CA ASN A 388 -13.62 25.50 3.92
C ASN A 388 -14.59 24.58 4.70
N LEU A 389 -15.80 24.33 4.17
CA LEU A 389 -16.78 23.48 4.82
C LEU A 389 -16.22 22.06 5.01
N GLN A 390 -16.34 21.54 6.22
CA GLN A 390 -16.01 20.17 6.58
C GLN A 390 -17.21 19.53 7.22
N LEU A 391 -17.60 18.36 6.73
CA LEU A 391 -18.66 17.55 7.32
C LEU A 391 -18.05 16.34 8.00
N VAL A 392 -18.41 16.14 9.27
CA VAL A 392 -18.00 14.98 10.07
C VAL A 392 -19.22 14.10 10.28
N GLY A 393 -19.04 12.80 10.13
CA GLY A 393 -20.09 11.82 10.38
C GLY A 393 -19.58 10.56 11.05
N ILE A 394 -20.54 9.80 11.59
CA ILE A 394 -20.33 8.47 12.15
C ILE A 394 -21.48 7.57 11.70
N GLN A 395 -21.20 6.28 11.51
CA GLN A 395 -22.19 5.29 11.09
C GLN A 395 -21.78 3.89 11.56
N ARG A 396 -22.75 3.10 12.02
CA ARG A 396 -22.62 1.64 12.14
C ARG A 396 -23.02 0.99 10.83
N ALA A 397 -22.04 0.56 10.04
CA ALA A 397 -22.23 -0.03 8.73
C ALA A 397 -22.28 -1.57 8.85
N VAL A 398 -23.42 -2.16 8.49
CA VAL A 398 -23.64 -3.61 8.54
C VAL A 398 -23.60 -4.16 7.12
N PHE A 399 -22.62 -5.00 6.81
CA PHE A 399 -22.50 -5.62 5.49
C PHE A 399 -23.51 -6.75 5.32
N VAL A 400 -24.44 -6.59 4.38
CA VAL A 400 -25.55 -7.54 4.16
C VAL A 400 -25.09 -8.96 3.81
N THR A 401 -23.90 -9.12 3.22
CA THR A 401 -23.38 -10.41 2.76
C THR A 401 -22.64 -11.18 3.85
N THR A 402 -21.98 -10.49 4.78
CA THR A 402 -21.15 -11.11 5.82
C THR A 402 -21.77 -11.01 7.21
N GLY A 403 -22.70 -10.07 7.43
CA GLY A 403 -23.23 -9.71 8.75
C GLY A 403 -22.25 -8.89 9.60
N GLU A 404 -21.04 -8.62 9.10
CA GLU A 404 -20.04 -7.83 9.81
C GLU A 404 -20.51 -6.39 10.00
N GLU A 405 -20.27 -5.86 11.19
CA GLU A 405 -20.63 -4.50 11.56
C GLU A 405 -19.37 -3.69 11.84
N TYR A 406 -19.25 -2.54 11.18
CA TYR A 406 -18.14 -1.62 11.35
C TYR A 406 -18.63 -0.29 11.91
N LEU A 407 -17.88 0.26 12.86
CA LEU A 407 -18.02 1.65 13.25
C LEU A 407 -17.17 2.50 12.32
N CYS A 408 -17.84 3.25 11.44
CA CYS A 408 -17.20 4.11 10.46
C CYS A 408 -17.27 5.56 10.94
N ILE A 409 -16.12 6.22 11.01
CA ILE A 409 -16.00 7.67 11.22
C ILE A 409 -15.44 8.26 9.93
N ALA A 410 -16.02 9.35 9.45
CA ALA A 410 -15.57 9.98 8.22
C ALA A 410 -15.62 11.50 8.28
N ILE A 411 -14.75 12.12 7.50
CA ILE A 411 -14.74 13.57 7.28
C ILE A 411 -14.71 13.82 5.78
N ALA A 412 -15.63 14.65 5.29
CA ALA A 412 -15.67 15.12 3.90
C ALA A 412 -15.36 16.62 3.83
N LYS A 413 -14.62 17.02 2.79
CA LYS A 413 -14.24 18.41 2.51
C LYS A 413 -13.98 18.63 1.02
N PRO A 414 -13.95 19.88 0.54
CA PRO A 414 -13.46 20.18 -0.80
C PRO A 414 -12.01 19.71 -0.99
N GLY A 415 -11.72 19.23 -2.20
CA GLY A 415 -10.41 18.79 -2.64
C GLY A 415 -9.52 19.99 -2.98
N TYR A 416 -8.28 19.96 -2.51
CA TYR A 416 -7.27 20.98 -2.80
C TYR A 416 -5.92 20.33 -3.15
N PRO A 417 -5.14 20.90 -4.10
CA PRO A 417 -5.41 22.12 -4.89
C PRO A 417 -6.31 21.88 -6.13
N THR A 418 -6.67 20.64 -6.43
CA THR A 418 -7.50 20.31 -7.60
C THR A 418 -8.95 20.75 -7.40
N LEU A 419 -9.37 21.79 -8.14
CA LEU A 419 -10.75 22.27 -8.18
C LEU A 419 -11.71 21.21 -8.76
N GLY A 420 -13.01 21.37 -8.50
CA GLY A 420 -14.05 20.48 -9.04
C GLY A 420 -14.10 19.08 -8.39
N ARG A 421 -13.40 18.88 -7.26
CA ARG A 421 -13.36 17.61 -6.56
C ARG A 421 -13.66 17.78 -5.09
N ASN A 422 -14.39 16.82 -4.52
CA ASN A 422 -14.57 16.66 -3.08
C ASN A 422 -13.88 15.38 -2.62
N VAL A 423 -13.45 15.36 -1.36
CA VAL A 423 -12.69 14.24 -0.79
C VAL A 423 -13.27 13.88 0.56
N SER A 424 -13.48 12.58 0.78
CA SER A 424 -13.79 12.02 2.08
C SER A 424 -12.71 11.04 2.52
N VAL A 425 -12.31 11.11 3.78
CA VAL A 425 -11.51 10.08 4.44
C VAL A 425 -12.37 9.35 5.46
N THR A 426 -12.19 8.04 5.57
CA THR A 426 -12.97 7.18 6.46
C THR A 426 -12.05 6.20 7.18
N LEU A 427 -12.25 6.06 8.48
CA LEU A 427 -11.74 4.97 9.28
C LEU A 427 -12.94 4.08 9.63
N GLY A 428 -12.84 2.79 9.34
CA GLY A 428 -13.78 1.78 9.82
C GLY A 428 -13.09 0.84 10.81
N VAL A 429 -13.75 0.55 11.92
CA VAL A 429 -13.30 -0.42 12.93
C VAL A 429 -14.34 -1.53 13.02
N LEU A 430 -13.94 -2.80 12.87
CA LEU A 430 -14.89 -3.91 13.09
C LEU A 430 -15.35 -3.90 14.55
N LEU A 431 -16.67 -3.94 14.77
CA LEU A 431 -17.28 -4.02 16.10
C LEU A 431 -17.30 -5.45 16.65
N ASP A 432 -16.12 -6.00 16.93
CA ASP A 432 -15.97 -7.20 17.75
C ASP A 432 -15.97 -6.87 19.25
N ASP A 433 -15.91 -7.89 20.10
CA ASP A 433 -15.99 -7.72 21.56
C ASP A 433 -14.84 -6.85 22.11
N HIS A 434 -13.66 -6.90 21.49
CA HIS A 434 -12.54 -6.08 21.90
C HIS A 434 -12.77 -4.60 21.51
N ALA A 435 -13.17 -4.33 20.27
CA ALA A 435 -13.47 -2.96 19.83
C ALA A 435 -14.58 -2.30 20.66
N LYS A 436 -15.63 -3.05 21.03
CA LYS A 436 -16.73 -2.58 21.89
C LYS A 436 -16.28 -2.25 23.32
N GLN A 437 -15.27 -2.92 23.84
CA GLN A 437 -14.67 -2.59 25.14
C GLN A 437 -13.79 -1.33 25.07
N ARG A 438 -13.19 -1.06 23.90
CA ARG A 438 -12.30 0.08 23.70
C ARG A 438 -13.03 1.37 23.39
N ILE A 439 -14.06 1.33 22.54
CA ILE A 439 -14.80 2.49 22.07
C ILE A 439 -16.16 2.52 22.77
N GLN A 440 -16.30 3.28 23.85
CA GLN A 440 -17.49 3.24 24.71
C GLN A 440 -18.76 3.73 24.02
N PHE A 441 -18.68 4.80 23.23
CA PHE A 441 -19.83 5.35 22.49
C PHE A 441 -20.29 4.50 21.30
N TRP A 442 -19.76 3.29 21.07
CA TRP A 442 -20.04 2.50 19.86
C TRP A 442 -21.53 2.21 19.63
N ASP A 443 -22.33 2.12 20.70
CA ASP A 443 -23.77 1.85 20.69
C ASP A 443 -24.65 3.06 21.01
N ASP A 444 -24.08 4.27 21.00
CA ASP A 444 -24.84 5.50 21.18
C ASP A 444 -26.03 5.52 20.19
N PRO A 445 -27.29 5.65 20.68
CA PRO A 445 -28.48 5.68 19.84
C PRO A 445 -28.47 6.79 18.78
N ALA A 446 -27.65 7.83 18.95
CA ALA A 446 -27.47 8.87 17.95
C ALA A 446 -26.70 8.38 16.71
N ILE A 447 -25.98 7.26 16.78
CA ILE A 447 -25.19 6.71 15.67
C ILE A 447 -26.10 5.91 14.73
N PRO A 448 -26.27 6.35 13.46
CA PRO A 448 -27.12 5.65 12.52
C PRO A 448 -26.58 4.26 12.21
N ARG A 449 -27.41 3.23 12.39
CA ARG A 449 -27.13 1.87 11.93
C ARG A 449 -27.72 1.67 10.53
N ARG A 450 -26.87 1.33 9.56
CA ARG A 450 -27.24 1.21 8.15
C ARG A 450 -26.75 -0.11 7.55
N THR A 451 -27.64 -0.79 6.84
CA THR A 451 -27.30 -1.96 6.03
C THR A 451 -26.67 -1.52 4.72
N VAL A 452 -25.46 -1.99 4.43
CA VAL A 452 -24.63 -1.62 3.28
C VAL A 452 -24.12 -2.85 2.54
N ASN A 453 -23.49 -2.63 1.38
CA ASN A 453 -22.68 -3.62 0.68
C ASN A 453 -21.47 -2.93 0.01
N VAL A 454 -20.67 -3.67 -0.77
CA VAL A 454 -19.52 -3.11 -1.50
C VAL A 454 -19.97 -2.25 -2.69
N THR A 455 -20.61 -2.89 -3.67
CA THR A 455 -21.13 -2.23 -4.88
C THR A 455 -22.60 -2.56 -5.11
N CYS A 456 -23.29 -1.71 -5.86
CA CYS A 456 -24.70 -1.89 -6.21
C CYS A 456 -24.89 -3.16 -7.05
N GLU A 457 -24.00 -3.41 -8.02
CA GLU A 457 -24.03 -4.55 -8.93
C GLU A 457 -23.94 -5.90 -8.21
N ARG A 458 -23.32 -5.90 -7.03
CA ARG A 458 -23.11 -7.09 -6.17
C ARG A 458 -24.03 -7.11 -4.94
N CYS A 459 -24.92 -6.13 -4.79
CA CYS A 459 -25.73 -5.98 -3.59
C CYS A 459 -27.02 -6.80 -3.69
N PRO A 460 -27.25 -7.78 -2.80
CA PRO A 460 -28.46 -8.60 -2.80
C PRO A 460 -29.69 -7.87 -2.26
N LEU A 461 -29.54 -6.67 -1.69
CA LEU A 461 -30.64 -5.92 -1.10
C LEU A 461 -31.64 -5.46 -2.17
N THR A 462 -32.88 -5.91 -2.11
CA THR A 462 -33.89 -5.65 -3.15
C THR A 462 -34.52 -4.27 -3.05
N ASP A 463 -34.67 -3.73 -1.84
CA ASP A 463 -35.38 -2.49 -1.49
C ASP A 463 -34.41 -1.35 -1.15
N CYS A 464 -33.47 -1.07 -2.05
CA CYS A 464 -32.47 -0.02 -1.86
C CYS A 464 -32.82 1.25 -2.66
N ALA A 465 -33.36 2.27 -2.00
CA ALA A 465 -33.70 3.56 -2.62
C ALA A 465 -32.48 4.32 -3.17
N GLU A 466 -31.29 4.07 -2.59
CA GLU A 466 -30.03 4.72 -2.96
C GLU A 466 -29.22 3.92 -4.00
N ARG A 467 -29.83 2.86 -4.57
CA ARG A 467 -29.16 1.99 -5.55
C ARG A 467 -28.82 2.76 -6.82
N ALA A 468 -27.52 2.83 -7.12
CA ALA A 468 -27.02 3.49 -8.33
C ALA A 468 -27.01 2.58 -9.57
N ALA A 469 -26.97 1.26 -9.39
CA ALA A 469 -26.94 0.30 -10.49
C ALA A 469 -27.71 -1.00 -10.16
N PRO A 470 -28.26 -1.69 -11.19
CA PRO A 470 -28.96 -2.95 -10.99
C PRO A 470 -28.00 -4.06 -10.50
N PRO A 471 -28.47 -5.03 -9.69
CA PRO A 471 -27.63 -6.06 -9.08
C PRO A 471 -27.25 -7.18 -10.07
N LYS A 472 -26.61 -6.83 -11.19
CA LYS A 472 -26.30 -7.74 -12.31
C LYS A 472 -25.52 -8.99 -11.88
N VAL A 473 -24.60 -8.86 -10.93
CA VAL A 473 -23.77 -9.98 -10.46
C VAL A 473 -24.60 -10.94 -9.60
N VAL A 474 -25.53 -10.42 -8.81
CA VAL A 474 -26.46 -11.21 -7.99
C VAL A 474 -27.39 -12.01 -8.89
N ILE A 475 -28.02 -11.35 -9.87
CA ILE A 475 -28.93 -11.98 -10.83
C ILE A 475 -28.23 -13.13 -11.56
N ARG A 476 -27.04 -12.89 -12.13
CA ARG A 476 -26.25 -13.94 -12.82
C ARG A 476 -25.90 -15.11 -11.90
N ARG A 477 -25.60 -14.84 -10.63
CA ARG A 477 -25.29 -15.88 -9.64
C ARG A 477 -26.52 -16.73 -9.33
N GLU A 478 -27.70 -16.13 -9.21
CA GLU A 478 -28.96 -16.84 -8.99
C GLU A 478 -29.38 -17.66 -10.21
N GLU A 479 -29.25 -17.11 -11.42
CA GLU A 479 -29.48 -17.84 -12.67
C GLU A 479 -28.56 -19.07 -12.77
N ARG A 480 -27.27 -18.90 -12.46
CA ARG A 480 -26.31 -20.00 -12.44
C ARG A 480 -26.68 -21.08 -11.42
N LYS A 481 -27.10 -20.70 -10.22
CA LYS A 481 -27.58 -21.66 -9.21
C LYS A 481 -28.80 -22.45 -9.71
N ARG A 482 -29.77 -21.78 -10.35
CA ARG A 482 -30.95 -22.45 -10.93
C ARG A 482 -30.55 -23.43 -12.04
N MET A 483 -29.63 -23.04 -12.92
CA MET A 483 -29.10 -23.94 -13.95
C MET A 483 -28.38 -25.16 -13.34
N GLU A 484 -27.54 -24.95 -12.33
CA GLU A 484 -26.83 -26.03 -11.63
C GLU A 484 -27.80 -27.00 -10.93
N GLU A 485 -28.88 -26.48 -10.33
CA GLU A 485 -29.93 -27.29 -9.71
C GLU A 485 -30.72 -28.10 -10.75
N MET A 486 -31.12 -27.48 -11.87
CA MET A 486 -31.79 -28.18 -12.97
C MET A 486 -30.89 -29.25 -13.60
N LEU A 487 -29.60 -28.96 -13.81
CA LEU A 487 -28.64 -29.94 -14.31
C LEU A 487 -28.54 -31.13 -13.36
N ARG A 488 -28.43 -30.89 -12.05
CA ARG A 488 -28.41 -31.97 -11.04
C ARG A 488 -29.65 -32.85 -11.09
N VAL A 489 -30.83 -32.28 -11.33
CA VAL A 489 -32.08 -33.04 -11.48
C VAL A 489 -32.11 -33.86 -12.78
N LEU A 490 -31.49 -33.36 -13.85
CA LEU A 490 -31.46 -34.05 -15.15
C LEU A 490 -30.34 -35.08 -15.30
N THR A 491 -29.27 -34.97 -14.51
CA THR A 491 -28.10 -35.88 -14.56
C THR A 491 -28.05 -36.88 -13.41
N ASN A 492 -28.94 -36.77 -12.42
CA ASN A 492 -29.22 -37.81 -11.42
C ASN A 492 -30.45 -38.59 -11.85
#